data_AF-A0AAW0U4B0-F1
#
_entry.id   AF-A0AAW0U4B0-F1
#
_cell.length_a   1.000
_cell.length_b   1.000
_cell.length_c   1.000
_cell.angle_alpha   90.00
_cell.angle_beta   90.00
_cell.angle_gamma   90.00
#
_symmetry.space_group_name_H-M   'P 1'
#
loop_
_entity.id
_entity.type
_entity.pdbx_description
1 polymer ?
#
loop_
_entity_poly.entity_id
_entity_poly.type
_entity_poly.pdbx_seq_one_letter_code
_entity_poly.pdbx_strand_id
1 'polypeptide(L)'
;MATTLSFSGKNHKWDTAEDAQPVVDAILAASDLHCLALDGNTLGVEAARVIGDALAAHPEFERAHWKDLFTGRLKSEIPDALRHLFSGLVRAGAKLKELDLSHNALGPVGVEGMVDFMSSPVCYSLEELRLDNNGLGIKGGTMLAQSLLKLVENAKAANTPLKLKVFISGRNRLENEGAEMFAKFFKAVGTLEHVAMPQNGIFHVGIAALASAFSMNPDLRIINLNDNTFTPKGAKAMAEKLPTMQNLEVIDFGDCLLKTAGAKYIADALTDTHTKLQELRLDSNEIGVNGGLSVANAMVNKDNLKVLNLDSNQFGAEGRENIVIVLQDIGRLDSLETLENDENTASEDEDSDEEEDSDDDEEEEEEEDVQELEPSGVSPLKRADAVIQPVKATAAEFRAQPTAARLLGLGNSGPSQLVEEARQLSKGSQEEFIFHCFGLMMRTASLATSNNKQVQEAVKTATDQLAQAVFAEEPKDDLSSVATNSLLIHLGLIKCEDKKFKLEWDLRGCLLTLAAIVKHSAFPDHTKNALQLFLSRPNSKIDAYIQEKHRLMTAIFQ
;
A
#
# COMPACT_ATOMS: atom_id res chain seq x y z
N MET A 1 6.78 -40.68 15.24
CA MET A 1 7.38 -39.39 14.85
C MET A 1 6.52 -38.87 13.73
N ALA A 2 6.03 -37.63 13.81
CA ALA A 2 5.21 -37.04 12.75
C ALA A 2 5.92 -37.20 11.39
N THR A 3 5.29 -37.89 10.43
CA THR A 3 5.95 -38.20 9.15
C THR A 3 5.96 -36.97 8.26
N THR A 4 7.16 -36.55 7.86
CA THR A 4 7.36 -35.56 6.79
C THR A 4 7.69 -36.30 5.51
N LEU A 5 6.87 -36.10 4.48
CA LEU A 5 7.16 -36.53 3.12
C LEU A 5 7.72 -35.33 2.35
N SER A 6 8.95 -35.45 1.85
CA SER A 6 9.65 -34.35 1.18
C SER A 6 10.07 -34.71 -0.25
N PHE A 7 9.72 -33.80 -1.16
CA PHE A 7 10.18 -33.74 -2.54
C PHE A 7 10.97 -32.45 -2.83
N SER A 8 11.46 -31.80 -1.76
CA SER A 8 12.11 -30.49 -1.79
C SER A 8 13.35 -30.44 -2.68
N GLY A 9 13.51 -29.37 -3.46
CA GLY A 9 14.72 -29.03 -4.22
C GLY A 9 15.05 -29.98 -5.37
N LYS A 10 14.09 -30.80 -5.80
CA LYS A 10 14.31 -31.80 -6.87
C LYS A 10 14.12 -31.26 -8.28
N ASN A 11 13.64 -30.00 -8.43
CA ASN A 11 13.38 -29.36 -9.71
C ASN A 11 12.47 -30.20 -10.63
N HIS A 12 11.53 -30.93 -10.06
CA HIS A 12 10.53 -31.66 -10.83
C HIS A 12 9.54 -30.70 -11.47
N LYS A 13 9.05 -31.09 -12.66
CA LYS A 13 7.96 -30.40 -13.34
C LYS A 13 6.78 -31.36 -13.43
N TRP A 14 5.77 -31.13 -12.59
CA TRP A 14 4.55 -31.92 -12.54
C TRP A 14 3.46 -31.20 -13.31
N ASP A 15 3.36 -31.44 -14.61
CA ASP A 15 2.35 -30.80 -15.47
C ASP A 15 1.04 -31.58 -15.48
N THR A 16 1.13 -32.92 -15.47
CA THR A 16 0.01 -33.86 -15.62
C THR A 16 -0.22 -34.69 -14.35
N ALA A 17 -1.32 -35.45 -14.34
CA ALA A 17 -1.59 -36.42 -13.28
C ALA A 17 -0.52 -37.52 -13.20
N GLU A 18 -0.06 -37.98 -14.37
CA GLU A 18 0.96 -39.02 -14.49
C GLU A 18 2.31 -38.57 -13.93
N ASP A 19 2.70 -37.30 -14.17
CA ASP A 19 3.94 -36.75 -13.61
C ASP A 19 3.92 -36.73 -12.07
N ALA A 20 2.76 -36.46 -11.49
CA ALA A 20 2.55 -36.39 -10.05
C ALA A 20 2.32 -37.75 -9.38
N GLN A 21 2.20 -38.83 -10.15
CA GLN A 21 1.89 -40.17 -9.62
C GLN A 21 2.88 -40.63 -8.53
N PRO A 22 4.21 -40.40 -8.63
CA PRO A 22 5.13 -40.76 -7.55
C PRO A 22 4.86 -40.03 -6.24
N VAL A 23 4.36 -38.79 -6.30
CA VAL A 23 3.97 -38.01 -5.11
C VAL A 23 2.68 -38.56 -4.54
N VAL A 24 1.70 -38.84 -5.39
CA VAL A 24 0.39 -39.43 -5.01
C VAL A 24 0.58 -40.79 -4.34
N ASP A 25 1.38 -41.68 -4.93
CA ASP A 25 1.65 -43.01 -4.39
C ASP A 25 2.32 -42.92 -3.02
N ALA A 26 3.26 -41.98 -2.85
CA ALA A 26 3.94 -41.77 -1.59
C ALA A 26 3.02 -41.18 -0.51
N ILE A 27 2.08 -40.29 -0.87
CA ILE A 27 1.05 -39.79 0.04
C ILE A 27 0.16 -40.96 0.49
N LEU A 28 -0.41 -41.72 -0.45
CA LEU A 28 -1.33 -42.82 -0.13
C LEU A 28 -0.68 -44.00 0.61
N ALA A 29 0.63 -44.21 0.43
CA ALA A 29 1.38 -45.22 1.15
C ALA A 29 1.75 -44.79 2.57
N ALA A 30 1.73 -43.49 2.87
CA ALA A 30 1.96 -43.00 4.22
C ALA A 30 0.73 -43.31 5.08
N SER A 31 0.94 -43.86 6.29
CA SER A 31 -0.16 -44.14 7.21
C SER A 31 -0.40 -43.02 8.24
N ASP A 32 0.49 -42.03 8.29
CA ASP A 32 0.52 -40.96 9.32
C ASP A 32 1.26 -39.72 8.77
N LEU A 33 0.67 -39.07 7.76
CA LEU A 33 1.28 -37.96 7.02
C LEU A 33 0.94 -36.61 7.64
N HIS A 34 1.88 -36.06 8.41
CA HIS A 34 1.70 -34.76 9.06
C HIS A 34 2.23 -33.58 8.24
N CYS A 35 3.15 -33.82 7.30
CA CYS A 35 3.80 -32.75 6.56
C CYS A 35 4.15 -33.17 5.14
N LEU A 36 3.84 -32.30 4.17
CA LEU A 36 4.23 -32.45 2.78
C LEU A 36 5.04 -31.24 2.33
N ALA A 37 6.30 -31.48 1.97
CA ALA A 37 7.21 -30.49 1.43
C ALA A 37 7.40 -30.69 -0.08
N LEU A 38 6.96 -29.70 -0.86
CA LEU A 38 7.01 -29.72 -2.33
C LEU A 38 7.93 -28.63 -2.90
N ASP A 39 8.68 -27.95 -2.04
CA ASP A 39 9.40 -26.74 -2.39
C ASP A 39 10.46 -26.90 -3.47
N GLY A 40 10.65 -25.88 -4.31
CA GLY A 40 11.63 -25.89 -5.40
C GLY A 40 11.27 -26.84 -6.55
N ASN A 41 9.97 -27.01 -6.82
CA ASN A 41 9.42 -27.76 -7.94
C ASN A 41 8.36 -26.92 -8.66
N THR A 42 7.93 -27.35 -9.84
CA THR A 42 6.90 -26.66 -10.62
C THR A 42 5.64 -27.52 -10.67
N LEU A 43 4.55 -27.04 -10.07
CA LEU A 43 3.28 -27.75 -9.98
C LEU A 43 2.22 -27.17 -10.94
N GLY A 44 1.62 -28.04 -11.75
CA GLY A 44 0.48 -27.72 -12.60
C GLY A 44 -0.87 -28.05 -12.01
N VAL A 45 -1.93 -27.59 -12.68
CA VAL A 45 -3.31 -27.73 -12.21
C VAL A 45 -3.71 -29.21 -12.04
N GLU A 46 -3.46 -30.06 -13.04
CA GLU A 46 -3.82 -31.48 -12.96
C GLU A 46 -3.00 -32.25 -11.93
N ALA A 47 -1.71 -31.94 -11.82
CA ALA A 47 -0.86 -32.49 -10.76
C ALA A 47 -1.35 -32.08 -9.37
N ALA A 48 -1.69 -30.80 -9.18
CA ALA A 48 -2.26 -30.28 -7.94
C ALA A 48 -3.60 -30.94 -7.59
N ARG A 49 -4.42 -31.23 -8.60
CA ARG A 49 -5.68 -31.96 -8.44
C ARG A 49 -5.47 -33.35 -7.85
N VAL A 50 -4.62 -34.18 -8.47
CA VAL A 50 -4.41 -35.56 -7.98
C VAL A 50 -3.68 -35.59 -6.63
N ILE A 51 -2.78 -34.64 -6.37
CA ILE A 51 -2.14 -34.48 -5.06
C ILE A 51 -3.17 -34.06 -4.00
N GLY A 52 -4.03 -33.08 -4.30
CA GLY A 52 -5.11 -32.66 -3.41
C GLY A 52 -6.10 -33.79 -3.12
N ASP A 53 -6.47 -34.57 -4.14
CA ASP A 53 -7.33 -35.75 -3.96
C ASP A 53 -6.68 -36.80 -3.05
N ALA A 54 -5.37 -37.01 -3.14
CA ALA A 54 -4.63 -37.92 -2.26
C ALA A 54 -4.57 -37.40 -0.81
N LEU A 55 -4.34 -36.10 -0.62
CA LEU A 55 -4.30 -35.46 0.70
C LEU A 55 -5.62 -35.59 1.46
N ALA A 56 -6.75 -35.79 0.76
CA ALA A 56 -8.05 -36.03 1.40
C ALA A 56 -8.09 -37.27 2.31
N ALA A 57 -7.10 -38.19 2.19
CA ALA A 57 -6.96 -39.36 3.05
C ALA A 57 -6.31 -39.07 4.42
N HIS A 58 -5.80 -37.85 4.65
CA HIS A 58 -4.96 -37.51 5.80
C HIS A 58 -5.57 -36.42 6.70
N PRO A 59 -6.52 -36.77 7.59
CA PRO A 59 -7.05 -35.85 8.59
C PRO A 59 -5.99 -35.37 9.60
N GLU A 60 -4.89 -36.11 9.77
CA GLU A 60 -3.74 -35.78 10.62
C GLU A 60 -2.77 -34.75 10.00
N PHE A 61 -3.02 -34.29 8.77
CA PHE A 61 -2.15 -33.36 8.08
C PHE A 61 -2.08 -32.00 8.79
N GLU A 62 -0.86 -31.51 9.04
CA GLU A 62 -0.61 -30.31 9.84
C GLU A 62 0.28 -29.26 9.13
N ARG A 63 1.14 -29.63 8.18
CA ARG A 63 2.16 -28.70 7.66
C ARG A 63 2.34 -28.77 6.15
N ALA A 64 2.08 -27.66 5.48
CA ALA A 64 2.23 -27.49 4.04
C ALA A 64 3.45 -26.60 3.74
N HIS A 65 4.56 -27.20 3.31
CA HIS A 65 5.77 -26.48 2.91
C HIS A 65 5.81 -26.38 1.38
N TRP A 66 5.13 -25.38 0.85
CA TRP A 66 4.81 -25.19 -0.58
C TRP A 66 5.38 -23.89 -1.14
N LYS A 67 6.55 -23.49 -0.63
CA LYS A 67 7.31 -22.35 -1.16
C LYS A 67 7.86 -22.66 -2.56
N ASP A 68 7.98 -21.66 -3.43
CA ASP A 68 8.56 -21.79 -4.78
C ASP A 68 8.01 -23.01 -5.56
N LEU A 69 6.68 -23.09 -5.64
CA LEU A 69 5.95 -24.23 -6.21
C LEU A 69 5.39 -23.94 -7.61
N PHE A 70 5.28 -22.67 -7.97
CA PHE A 70 4.67 -22.23 -9.24
C PHE A 70 5.64 -21.53 -10.20
N THR A 71 6.95 -21.72 -10.00
CA THR A 71 7.96 -21.16 -10.90
C THR A 71 7.75 -21.67 -12.34
N GLY A 72 7.64 -20.72 -13.28
CA GLY A 72 7.38 -20.99 -14.69
C GLY A 72 5.91 -21.25 -15.06
N ARG A 73 4.97 -21.25 -14.11
CA ARG A 73 3.53 -21.37 -14.38
C ARG A 73 2.92 -20.04 -14.81
N LEU A 74 1.81 -20.12 -15.54
CA LEU A 74 1.00 -18.93 -15.83
C LEU A 74 0.25 -18.52 -14.55
N LYS A 75 0.18 -17.21 -14.31
CA LYS A 75 -0.54 -16.66 -13.13
C LYS A 75 -2.01 -17.09 -13.06
N SER A 76 -2.64 -17.37 -14.19
CA SER A 76 -4.02 -17.85 -14.27
C SER A 76 -4.21 -19.30 -13.82
N GLU A 77 -3.15 -20.11 -13.78
CA GLU A 77 -3.22 -21.51 -13.34
C GLU A 77 -3.11 -21.66 -11.82
N ILE A 78 -2.39 -20.75 -11.18
CA ILE A 78 -2.09 -20.77 -9.75
C ILE A 78 -3.36 -20.88 -8.89
N PRO A 79 -4.44 -20.10 -9.13
CA PRO A 79 -5.64 -20.18 -8.30
C PRO A 79 -6.28 -21.57 -8.32
N ASP A 80 -6.34 -22.22 -9.49
CA ASP A 80 -6.97 -23.53 -9.63
C ASP A 80 -6.13 -24.63 -8.98
N ALA A 81 -4.80 -24.56 -9.15
CA ALA A 81 -3.88 -25.46 -8.47
C ALA A 81 -4.00 -25.35 -6.94
N LEU A 82 -4.05 -24.13 -6.40
CA LEU A 82 -4.25 -23.88 -4.98
C LEU A 82 -5.59 -24.42 -4.48
N ARG A 83 -6.70 -24.12 -5.20
CA ARG A 83 -8.04 -24.64 -4.86
C ARG A 83 -8.06 -26.16 -4.77
N HIS A 84 -7.36 -26.84 -5.68
CA HIS A 84 -7.28 -28.29 -5.66
C HIS A 84 -6.54 -28.82 -4.43
N LEU A 85 -5.36 -28.29 -4.12
CA LEU A 85 -4.60 -28.68 -2.93
C LEU A 85 -5.41 -28.45 -1.65
N PHE A 86 -5.98 -27.24 -1.51
CA PHE A 86 -6.77 -26.86 -0.35
C PHE A 86 -8.09 -27.61 -0.22
N SER A 87 -8.76 -27.94 -1.33
CA SER A 87 -9.96 -28.78 -1.33
C SER A 87 -9.68 -30.15 -0.73
N GLY A 88 -8.50 -30.72 -1.01
CA GLY A 88 -8.00 -31.93 -0.36
C GLY A 88 -7.97 -31.82 1.15
N LEU A 89 -7.32 -30.77 1.67
CA LEU A 89 -7.20 -30.52 3.11
C LEU A 89 -8.56 -30.29 3.78
N VAL A 90 -9.47 -29.56 3.12
CA VAL A 90 -10.84 -29.32 3.60
C VAL A 90 -11.62 -30.63 3.66
N ARG A 91 -11.52 -31.48 2.63
CA ARG A 91 -12.19 -32.80 2.59
C ARG A 91 -11.65 -33.75 3.66
N ALA A 92 -10.35 -33.68 3.95
CA ALA A 92 -9.75 -34.44 5.05
C ALA A 92 -10.23 -33.97 6.43
N GLY A 93 -10.69 -32.72 6.56
CA GLY A 93 -10.88 -32.09 7.87
C GLY A 93 -9.55 -31.91 8.59
N ALA A 94 -8.49 -31.63 7.83
CA ALA A 94 -7.14 -31.44 8.35
C ALA A 94 -7.08 -30.30 9.39
N LYS A 95 -6.04 -30.34 10.22
CA LYS A 95 -5.79 -29.30 11.25
C LYS A 95 -4.46 -28.63 10.95
N LEU A 96 -4.48 -27.75 9.95
CA LEU A 96 -3.27 -27.10 9.48
C LEU A 96 -2.69 -26.22 10.60
N LYS A 97 -1.41 -26.40 10.87
CA LYS A 97 -0.58 -25.61 11.81
C LYS A 97 0.40 -24.71 11.07
N GLU A 98 0.96 -25.16 9.95
CA GLU A 98 1.92 -24.36 9.17
C GLU A 98 1.53 -24.32 7.70
N LEU A 99 1.50 -23.11 7.14
CA LEU A 99 1.38 -22.88 5.71
C LEU A 99 2.51 -21.96 5.24
N ASP A 100 3.41 -22.51 4.43
CA ASP A 100 4.42 -21.72 3.73
C ASP A 100 4.15 -21.73 2.22
N LEU A 101 3.79 -20.56 1.70
CA LEU A 101 3.56 -20.31 0.28
C LEU A 101 4.53 -19.24 -0.24
N SER A 102 5.63 -18.99 0.45
CA SER A 102 6.60 -17.97 0.06
C SER A 102 7.18 -18.23 -1.34
N HIS A 103 7.62 -17.18 -2.02
CA HIS A 103 8.26 -17.26 -3.34
C HIS A 103 7.36 -17.83 -4.45
N ASN A 104 6.05 -17.67 -4.35
CA ASN A 104 5.13 -17.98 -5.44
C ASN A 104 4.63 -16.68 -6.07
N ALA A 105 4.61 -16.58 -7.40
CA ALA A 105 4.12 -15.35 -8.07
C ALA A 105 2.58 -15.23 -8.02
N LEU A 106 1.98 -15.28 -6.83
CA LEU A 106 0.55 -15.29 -6.59
C LEU A 106 -0.10 -14.04 -7.20
N GLY A 107 0.40 -12.86 -6.80
CA GLY A 107 -0.31 -11.62 -7.07
C GLY A 107 -1.76 -11.62 -6.55
N PRO A 108 -2.56 -10.59 -6.87
CA PRO A 108 -3.98 -10.57 -6.50
C PRO A 108 -4.77 -11.76 -7.05
N VAL A 109 -4.42 -12.23 -8.25
CA VAL A 109 -5.11 -13.35 -8.92
C VAL A 109 -4.88 -14.66 -8.17
N GLY A 110 -3.63 -14.98 -7.81
CA GLY A 110 -3.29 -16.18 -7.03
C GLY A 110 -4.00 -16.24 -5.68
N VAL A 111 -4.16 -15.09 -5.01
CA VAL A 111 -4.88 -15.00 -3.72
C VAL A 111 -6.34 -15.44 -3.85
N GLU A 112 -7.01 -15.22 -4.99
CA GLU A 112 -8.37 -15.72 -5.25
C GLU A 112 -8.48 -17.25 -5.13
N GLY A 113 -7.37 -17.99 -5.25
CA GLY A 113 -7.32 -19.44 -5.07
C GLY A 113 -7.33 -19.90 -3.61
N MET A 114 -7.09 -19.00 -2.65
CA MET A 114 -6.95 -19.34 -1.23
C MET A 114 -7.94 -18.64 -0.30
N VAL A 115 -8.64 -17.58 -0.73
CA VAL A 115 -9.53 -16.80 0.16
C VAL A 115 -10.60 -17.64 0.85
N ASP A 116 -11.21 -18.62 0.18
CA ASP A 116 -12.21 -19.47 0.82
C ASP A 116 -11.56 -20.41 1.85
N PHE A 117 -10.41 -20.99 1.49
CA PHE A 117 -9.64 -21.87 2.36
C PHE A 117 -9.16 -21.17 3.62
N MET A 118 -8.63 -19.95 3.49
CA MET A 118 -8.11 -19.15 4.61
C MET A 118 -9.18 -18.78 5.63
N SER A 119 -10.46 -18.84 5.27
CA SER A 119 -11.60 -18.63 6.19
C SER A 119 -12.22 -19.94 6.72
N SER A 120 -11.68 -21.09 6.35
CA SER A 120 -12.24 -22.41 6.65
C SER A 120 -11.80 -22.96 8.03
N PRO A 121 -12.53 -23.96 8.59
CA PRO A 121 -12.17 -24.58 9.86
C PRO A 121 -10.78 -25.25 9.91
N VAL A 122 -10.23 -25.63 8.75
CA VAL A 122 -8.87 -26.18 8.65
C VAL A 122 -7.83 -25.20 9.19
N CYS A 123 -8.09 -23.90 9.04
CA CYS A 123 -7.19 -22.83 9.46
C CYS A 123 -7.40 -22.39 10.92
N TYR A 124 -8.36 -22.94 11.67
CA TYR A 124 -8.52 -22.59 13.09
C TYR A 124 -7.31 -23.00 13.95
N SER A 125 -6.61 -24.06 13.54
CA SER A 125 -5.39 -24.54 14.18
C SER A 125 -4.12 -23.89 13.66
N LEU A 126 -4.21 -22.94 12.71
CA LEU A 126 -3.02 -22.37 12.07
C LEU A 126 -2.18 -21.62 13.10
N GLU A 127 -0.91 -21.97 13.18
CA GLU A 127 0.10 -21.40 14.09
C GLU A 127 1.10 -20.52 13.32
N GLU A 128 1.43 -20.88 12.07
CA GLU A 128 2.32 -20.12 11.19
C GLU A 128 1.75 -19.93 9.78
N LEU A 129 1.77 -18.67 9.32
CA LEU A 129 1.46 -18.31 7.94
C LEU A 129 2.63 -17.52 7.32
N ARG A 130 3.23 -18.09 6.28
CA ARG A 130 4.38 -17.51 5.58
C ARG A 130 4.06 -17.26 4.11
N LEU A 131 4.21 -16.00 3.71
CA LEU A 131 3.81 -15.47 2.42
C LEU A 131 4.87 -14.51 1.85
N ASP A 132 6.15 -14.70 2.16
CA ASP A 132 7.21 -13.82 1.67
C ASP A 132 7.31 -13.84 0.14
N ASN A 133 7.53 -12.68 -0.47
CA ASN A 133 7.84 -12.52 -1.89
C ASN A 133 6.79 -13.19 -2.80
N ASN A 134 5.51 -12.89 -2.55
CA ASN A 134 4.39 -13.37 -3.36
C ASN A 134 3.80 -12.33 -4.31
N GLY A 135 4.28 -11.08 -4.22
CA GLY A 135 3.83 -9.96 -5.04
C GLY A 135 2.34 -9.66 -4.88
N LEU A 136 1.77 -9.87 -3.68
CA LEU A 136 0.33 -9.76 -3.41
C LEU A 136 -0.27 -8.43 -3.88
N GLY A 137 0.50 -7.34 -3.73
CA GLY A 137 0.05 -5.97 -3.90
C GLY A 137 -1.01 -5.58 -2.86
N ILE A 138 -1.46 -4.33 -2.91
CA ILE A 138 -2.56 -3.84 -2.07
C ILE A 138 -3.80 -4.75 -2.20
N LYS A 139 -4.25 -5.01 -3.44
CA LYS A 139 -5.48 -5.79 -3.69
C LYS A 139 -5.39 -7.20 -3.10
N GLY A 140 -4.29 -7.93 -3.34
CA GLY A 140 -4.11 -9.27 -2.81
C GLY A 140 -3.99 -9.28 -1.28
N GLY A 141 -3.24 -8.32 -0.72
CA GLY A 141 -3.12 -8.13 0.72
C GLY A 141 -4.46 -7.89 1.40
N THR A 142 -5.25 -6.95 0.88
CA THR A 142 -6.60 -6.63 1.38
C THR A 142 -7.54 -7.83 1.30
N MET A 143 -7.56 -8.55 0.18
CA MET A 143 -8.39 -9.76 0.02
C MET A 143 -8.04 -10.84 1.03
N LEU A 144 -6.75 -11.08 1.25
CA LEU A 144 -6.28 -12.05 2.24
C LEU A 144 -6.63 -11.62 3.66
N ALA A 145 -6.38 -10.35 4.02
CA ALA A 145 -6.71 -9.82 5.33
C ALA A 145 -8.23 -9.89 5.62
N GLN A 146 -9.08 -9.63 4.63
CA GLN A 146 -10.54 -9.81 4.75
C GLN A 146 -10.93 -11.28 4.98
N SER A 147 -10.31 -12.21 4.27
CA SER A 147 -10.53 -13.64 4.50
C SER A 147 -10.11 -14.07 5.92
N LEU A 148 -8.98 -13.56 6.41
CA LEU A 148 -8.50 -13.81 7.77
C LEU A 148 -9.39 -13.17 8.85
N LEU A 149 -9.98 -11.99 8.60
CA LEU A 149 -11.01 -11.41 9.47
C LEU A 149 -12.24 -12.32 9.54
N LYS A 150 -12.68 -12.84 8.38
CA LYS A 150 -13.76 -13.83 8.33
C LYS A 150 -13.39 -15.14 9.05
N LEU A 151 -12.11 -15.54 9.04
CA LEU A 151 -11.64 -16.67 9.84
C LEU A 151 -11.86 -16.42 11.34
N VAL A 152 -11.55 -15.21 11.83
CA VAL A 152 -11.78 -14.82 13.24
C VAL A 152 -13.27 -14.91 13.59
N GLU A 153 -14.15 -14.38 12.74
CA GLU A 153 -15.61 -14.45 12.93
C GLU A 153 -16.10 -15.90 12.97
N ASN A 154 -15.68 -16.71 12.01
CA ASN A 154 -16.07 -18.12 11.91
C ASN A 154 -15.58 -18.92 13.12
N ALA A 155 -14.33 -18.70 13.55
CA ALA A 155 -13.73 -19.37 14.70
C ALA A 155 -14.45 -18.99 16.01
N LYS A 156 -14.80 -17.71 16.17
CA LYS A 156 -15.62 -17.22 17.29
C LYS A 156 -17.01 -17.87 17.30
N ALA A 157 -17.68 -17.95 16.14
CA ALA A 157 -18.97 -18.62 16.03
C ALA A 157 -18.89 -20.12 16.34
N ALA A 158 -17.77 -20.76 16.00
CA ALA A 158 -17.47 -22.15 16.33
C ALA A 158 -16.93 -22.36 17.76
N ASN A 159 -16.84 -21.30 18.58
CA ASN A 159 -16.24 -21.31 19.91
C ASN A 159 -14.86 -21.96 19.95
N THR A 160 -14.05 -21.72 18.92
CA THR A 160 -12.72 -22.28 18.76
C THR A 160 -11.72 -21.13 18.70
N PRO A 161 -10.80 -21.00 19.67
CA PRO A 161 -9.78 -19.95 19.62
C PRO A 161 -8.79 -20.23 18.49
N LEU A 162 -8.39 -19.16 17.80
CA LEU A 162 -7.29 -19.21 16.85
C LEU A 162 -5.95 -19.35 17.57
N LYS A 163 -4.94 -19.87 16.87
CA LYS A 163 -3.61 -20.17 17.41
C LYS A 163 -2.47 -19.47 16.66
N LEU A 164 -2.79 -18.50 15.80
CA LEU A 164 -1.81 -17.91 14.90
C LEU A 164 -0.78 -17.12 15.70
N LYS A 165 0.47 -17.57 15.66
CA LYS A 165 1.60 -16.99 16.39
C LYS A 165 2.56 -16.27 15.46
N VAL A 166 2.77 -16.82 14.26
CA VAL A 166 3.76 -16.33 13.30
C VAL A 166 3.07 -15.87 12.03
N PHE A 167 3.26 -14.61 11.68
CA PHE A 167 2.81 -14.05 10.41
C PHE A 167 3.98 -13.39 9.68
N ILE A 168 4.31 -13.92 8.52
CA ILE A 168 5.44 -13.46 7.70
C ILE A 168 4.94 -13.14 6.30
N SER A 169 5.11 -11.89 5.85
CA SER A 169 4.57 -11.40 4.58
C SER A 169 5.40 -10.24 4.01
N GLY A 170 6.71 -10.40 3.92
CA GLY A 170 7.62 -9.45 3.29
C GLY A 170 7.55 -9.44 1.77
N ARG A 171 8.08 -8.38 1.14
CA ARG A 171 8.25 -8.27 -0.33
C ARG A 171 6.95 -8.45 -1.12
N ASN A 172 5.85 -7.94 -0.58
CA ASN A 172 4.52 -8.08 -1.18
C ASN A 172 3.91 -6.79 -1.71
N ARG A 173 4.59 -5.64 -1.53
CA ARG A 173 4.06 -4.32 -1.91
C ARG A 173 2.66 -4.08 -1.34
N LEU A 174 2.51 -4.33 -0.04
CA LEU A 174 1.25 -4.15 0.67
C LEU A 174 0.86 -2.68 0.76
N GLU A 175 1.85 -1.77 0.82
CA GLU A 175 1.66 -0.33 0.98
C GLU A 175 0.76 0.00 2.20
N ASN A 176 0.28 1.24 2.36
CA ASN A 176 -0.52 1.62 3.54
C ASN A 176 -1.82 0.84 3.62
N GLU A 177 -2.59 0.79 2.53
CA GLU A 177 -3.93 0.20 2.53
C GLU A 177 -3.90 -1.30 2.88
N GLY A 178 -2.92 -2.05 2.36
CA GLY A 178 -2.74 -3.46 2.71
C GLY A 178 -2.33 -3.63 4.17
N ALA A 179 -1.40 -2.80 4.67
CA ALA A 179 -0.96 -2.83 6.06
C ALA A 179 -2.07 -2.50 7.05
N GLU A 180 -2.92 -1.50 6.76
CA GLU A 180 -4.08 -1.13 7.56
C GLU A 180 -5.09 -2.28 7.66
N MET A 181 -5.31 -3.01 6.56
CA MET A 181 -6.20 -4.18 6.59
C MET A 181 -5.62 -5.33 7.40
N PHE A 182 -4.32 -5.59 7.31
CA PHE A 182 -3.66 -6.54 8.21
C PHE A 182 -3.67 -6.07 9.67
N ALA A 183 -3.53 -4.77 9.93
CA ALA A 183 -3.63 -4.21 11.28
C ALA A 183 -5.00 -4.50 11.91
N LYS A 184 -6.10 -4.39 11.13
CA LYS A 184 -7.44 -4.81 11.60
C LYS A 184 -7.47 -6.29 12.00
N PHE A 185 -6.89 -7.16 11.17
CA PHE A 185 -6.78 -8.58 11.49
C PHE A 185 -5.92 -8.85 12.75
N PHE A 186 -4.77 -8.20 12.87
CA PHE A 186 -3.85 -8.37 14.01
C PHE A 186 -4.47 -7.90 15.33
N LYS A 187 -5.26 -6.81 15.31
CA LYS A 187 -6.07 -6.38 16.46
C LYS A 187 -7.08 -7.45 16.88
N ALA A 188 -7.72 -8.09 15.90
CA ALA A 188 -8.77 -9.08 16.14
C ALA A 188 -8.23 -10.44 16.60
N VAL A 189 -7.05 -10.86 16.13
CA VAL A 189 -6.49 -12.19 16.44
C VAL A 189 -5.84 -12.23 17.82
N GLY A 190 -5.07 -11.21 18.21
CA GLY A 190 -4.51 -11.05 19.57
C GLY A 190 -3.52 -12.12 20.05
N THR A 191 -3.13 -13.08 19.21
CA THR A 191 -2.26 -14.23 19.58
C THR A 191 -0.85 -14.19 19.00
N LEU A 192 -0.46 -13.10 18.34
CA LEU A 192 0.80 -13.04 17.58
C LEU A 192 2.01 -12.95 18.51
N GLU A 193 3.03 -13.75 18.20
CA GLU A 193 4.34 -13.76 18.84
C GLU A 193 5.45 -13.23 17.91
N HIS A 194 5.26 -13.34 16.59
CA HIS A 194 6.22 -12.91 15.57
C HIS A 194 5.50 -12.35 14.34
N VAL A 195 5.76 -11.08 14.04
CA VAL A 195 5.32 -10.44 12.79
C VAL A 195 6.53 -9.93 12.01
N ALA A 196 6.67 -10.39 10.76
CA ALA A 196 7.66 -9.87 9.82
C ALA A 196 6.97 -9.42 8.52
N MET A 197 7.09 -8.14 8.19
CA MET A 197 6.55 -7.54 6.97
C MET A 197 7.56 -6.62 6.26
N PRO A 198 8.82 -7.05 6.06
CA PRO A 198 9.84 -6.20 5.47
C PRO A 198 9.57 -5.92 3.97
N GLN A 199 10.11 -4.82 3.44
CA GLN A 199 10.09 -4.52 1.99
C GLN A 199 8.68 -4.45 1.39
N ASN A 200 7.73 -3.82 2.08
CA ASN A 200 6.33 -3.75 1.64
C ASN A 200 5.92 -2.37 1.12
N GLY A 201 6.81 -1.38 1.16
CA GLY A 201 6.48 0.00 0.78
C GLY A 201 5.44 0.62 1.71
N ILE A 202 5.38 0.19 2.97
CA ILE A 202 4.47 0.72 3.98
C ILE A 202 5.01 2.08 4.41
N PHE A 203 4.16 3.11 4.41
CA PHE A 203 4.51 4.46 4.82
C PHE A 203 4.00 4.74 6.25
N HIS A 204 4.32 5.91 6.79
CA HIS A 204 4.01 6.28 8.19
C HIS A 204 2.56 6.00 8.65
N VAL A 205 1.56 6.12 7.76
CA VAL A 205 0.15 5.83 8.09
C VAL A 205 -0.05 4.34 8.37
N GLY A 206 0.44 3.47 7.49
CA GLY A 206 0.38 2.02 7.70
C GLY A 206 1.21 1.57 8.91
N ILE A 207 2.35 2.22 9.15
CA ILE A 207 3.17 1.98 10.36
C ILE A 207 2.40 2.30 11.64
N ALA A 208 1.70 3.44 11.69
CA ALA A 208 0.88 3.82 12.85
C ALA A 208 -0.28 2.83 13.10
N ALA A 209 -0.91 2.35 12.02
CA ALA A 209 -1.94 1.31 12.11
C ALA A 209 -1.38 0.00 12.67
N LEU A 210 -0.21 -0.43 12.17
CA LEU A 210 0.47 -1.63 12.67
C LEU A 210 0.92 -1.49 14.12
N ALA A 211 1.50 -0.35 14.53
CA ALA A 211 1.88 -0.08 15.91
C ALA A 211 0.70 -0.24 16.87
N SER A 212 -0.46 0.31 16.51
CA SER A 212 -1.70 0.17 17.27
C SER A 212 -2.25 -1.26 17.30
N ALA A 213 -1.91 -2.08 16.31
CA ALA A 213 -2.31 -3.49 16.29
C ALA A 213 -1.36 -4.38 17.10
N PHE A 214 -0.06 -4.09 17.07
CA PHE A 214 0.95 -4.81 17.83
C PHE A 214 0.74 -4.67 19.34
N SER A 215 0.30 -3.51 19.83
CA SER A 215 -0.06 -3.33 21.25
C SER A 215 -1.23 -4.22 21.72
N MET A 216 -2.00 -4.81 20.81
CA MET A 216 -3.08 -5.75 21.12
C MET A 216 -2.62 -7.22 21.18
N ASN A 217 -1.32 -7.48 21.01
CA ASN A 217 -0.72 -8.81 21.02
C ASN A 217 0.30 -8.89 22.18
N PRO A 218 -0.12 -9.25 23.41
CA PRO A 218 0.72 -9.14 24.60
C PRO A 218 1.92 -10.11 24.61
N ASP A 219 1.84 -11.19 23.83
CA ASP A 219 2.89 -12.20 23.70
C ASP A 219 3.85 -11.91 22.53
N LEU A 220 3.76 -10.73 21.89
CA LEU A 220 4.61 -10.35 20.77
C LEU A 220 6.08 -10.23 21.21
N ARG A 221 6.96 -10.94 20.50
CA ARG A 221 8.40 -11.06 20.77
C ARG A 221 9.27 -10.53 19.63
N ILE A 222 8.78 -10.62 18.39
CA ILE A 222 9.55 -10.23 17.20
C ILE A 222 8.71 -9.31 16.32
N ILE A 223 9.24 -8.11 16.05
CA ILE A 223 8.74 -7.20 15.03
C ILE A 223 9.86 -6.96 14.02
N ASN A 224 9.61 -7.31 12.77
CA ASN A 224 10.46 -6.92 11.65
C ASN A 224 9.65 -6.12 10.62
N LEU A 225 9.97 -4.84 10.49
CA LEU A 225 9.41 -3.93 9.49
C LEU A 225 10.50 -3.30 8.61
N ASN A 226 11.67 -3.93 8.53
CA ASN A 226 12.82 -3.48 7.74
C ASN A 226 12.43 -3.07 6.30
N ASP A 227 13.04 -2.00 5.78
CA ASP A 227 12.79 -1.47 4.43
C ASP A 227 11.29 -1.16 4.20
N ASN A 228 10.75 -0.36 5.12
CA ASN A 228 9.48 0.34 5.00
C ASN A 228 9.67 1.79 5.46
N THR A 229 8.92 2.75 4.94
CA THR A 229 9.19 4.15 5.20
C THR A 229 8.45 4.67 6.45
N PHE A 230 9.11 4.60 7.60
CA PHE A 230 8.59 5.14 8.85
C PHE A 230 8.52 6.67 8.80
N THR A 231 9.60 7.35 8.40
CA THR A 231 9.82 8.78 8.69
C THR A 231 9.77 9.08 10.22
N PRO A 232 10.09 10.30 10.68
CA PRO A 232 9.89 10.65 12.09
C PRO A 232 8.45 10.44 12.59
N LYS A 233 7.44 10.57 11.72
CA LYS A 233 6.02 10.41 12.08
C LYS A 233 5.66 8.97 12.44
N GLY A 234 6.07 8.01 11.61
CA GLY A 234 5.84 6.59 11.87
C GLY A 234 6.64 6.10 13.08
N ALA A 235 7.86 6.63 13.25
CA ALA A 235 8.69 6.37 14.42
C ALA A 235 8.02 6.84 15.71
N LYS A 236 7.48 8.06 15.75
CA LYS A 236 6.71 8.60 16.89
C LYS A 236 5.52 7.70 17.24
N ALA A 237 4.71 7.34 16.23
CA ALA A 237 3.54 6.46 16.45
C ALA A 237 3.92 5.06 16.97
N MET A 238 5.04 4.50 16.50
CA MET A 238 5.57 3.23 17.03
C MET A 238 6.07 3.40 18.47
N ALA A 239 6.85 4.45 18.73
CA ALA A 239 7.41 4.77 20.04
C ALA A 239 6.33 4.93 21.12
N GLU A 240 5.20 5.58 20.80
CA GLU A 240 4.07 5.74 21.71
C GLU A 240 3.44 4.41 22.15
N LYS A 241 3.55 3.35 21.33
CA LYS A 241 2.98 2.02 21.63
C LYS A 241 4.00 1.04 22.20
N LEU A 242 5.29 1.19 21.90
CA LEU A 242 6.37 0.32 22.39
C LEU A 242 6.31 0.04 23.90
N PRO A 243 6.06 1.00 24.80
CA PRO A 243 5.96 0.72 26.24
C PRO A 243 4.91 -0.33 26.65
N THR A 244 3.95 -0.65 25.78
CA THR A 244 2.97 -1.71 26.02
C THR A 244 3.47 -3.11 25.63
N MET A 245 4.57 -3.21 24.89
CA MET A 245 5.08 -4.43 24.25
C MET A 245 6.34 -4.98 24.95
N GLN A 246 6.28 -5.12 26.27
CA GLN A 246 7.44 -5.45 27.13
C GLN A 246 8.09 -6.83 26.87
N ASN A 247 7.45 -7.69 26.09
CA ASN A 247 7.95 -9.02 25.73
C ASN A 247 8.82 -9.04 24.47
N LEU A 248 9.03 -7.90 23.81
CA LEU A 248 9.87 -7.83 22.61
C LEU A 248 11.31 -8.25 22.90
N GLU A 249 11.79 -9.17 22.07
CA GLU A 249 13.16 -9.69 22.04
C GLU A 249 13.89 -9.19 20.80
N VAL A 250 13.19 -8.95 19.68
CA VAL A 250 13.78 -8.49 18.42
C VAL A 250 12.95 -7.34 17.86
N ILE A 251 13.60 -6.22 17.62
CA ILE A 251 13.06 -5.05 16.93
C ILE A 251 13.97 -4.77 15.73
N ASP A 252 13.42 -4.95 14.53
CA ASP A 252 14.12 -4.67 13.27
C ASP A 252 13.39 -3.60 12.47
N PHE A 253 13.95 -2.38 12.53
CA PHE A 253 13.54 -1.20 11.77
C PHE A 253 14.70 -0.68 10.93
N GLY A 254 15.57 -1.56 10.41
CA GLY A 254 16.61 -1.16 9.46
C GLY A 254 16.02 -0.62 8.14
N ASP A 255 16.72 0.30 7.48
CA ASP A 255 16.28 0.92 6.21
C ASP A 255 14.86 1.54 6.27
N CYS A 256 14.54 2.19 7.39
CA CYS A 256 13.19 2.70 7.65
C CYS A 256 13.03 4.22 7.51
N LEU A 257 14.10 4.93 7.14
CA LEU A 257 14.15 6.40 7.08
C LEU A 257 13.67 7.06 8.39
N LEU A 258 14.05 6.51 9.55
CA LEU A 258 13.66 7.07 10.85
C LEU A 258 14.15 8.52 11.02
N LYS A 259 15.32 8.84 10.46
CA LYS A 259 16.09 10.06 10.71
C LYS A 259 16.46 10.22 12.19
N THR A 260 17.24 11.25 12.51
CA THR A 260 17.65 11.57 13.89
C THR A 260 16.47 11.69 14.85
N ALA A 261 15.40 12.41 14.48
CA ALA A 261 14.23 12.60 15.35
C ALA A 261 13.49 11.29 15.63
N GLY A 262 13.28 10.45 14.62
CA GLY A 262 12.63 9.15 14.80
C GLY A 262 13.45 8.21 15.68
N ALA A 263 14.78 8.20 15.52
CA ALA A 263 15.68 7.43 16.38
C ALA A 263 15.61 7.86 17.85
N LYS A 264 15.52 9.17 18.12
CA LYS A 264 15.31 9.70 19.48
C LYS A 264 14.01 9.18 20.09
N TYR A 265 12.88 9.23 19.37
CA TYR A 265 11.61 8.70 19.87
C TYR A 265 11.69 7.20 20.22
N ILE A 266 12.33 6.41 19.37
CA ILE A 266 12.52 4.98 19.65
C ILE A 266 13.43 4.78 20.86
N ALA A 267 14.53 5.54 20.98
CA ALA A 267 15.42 5.47 22.14
C ALA A 267 14.71 5.84 23.45
N ASP A 268 13.89 6.89 23.45
CA ASP A 268 13.12 7.32 24.61
C ASP A 268 12.13 6.24 25.04
N ALA A 269 11.40 5.64 24.10
CA ALA A 269 10.47 4.55 24.38
C ALA A 269 11.16 3.29 24.94
N LEU A 270 12.42 3.06 24.56
CA LEU A 270 13.23 1.94 25.05
C LEU A 270 13.94 2.24 26.38
N THR A 271 14.07 3.50 26.79
CA THR A 271 14.73 3.88 28.03
C THR A 271 13.97 3.30 29.22
N ASP A 272 14.69 2.64 30.14
CA ASP A 272 14.13 1.97 31.32
C ASP A 272 13.06 0.88 31.06
N THR A 273 12.88 0.43 29.82
CA THR A 273 11.92 -0.61 29.42
C THR A 273 12.59 -1.77 28.67
N HIS A 274 11.81 -2.78 28.22
CA HIS A 274 12.23 -3.85 27.30
C HIS A 274 13.51 -4.61 27.72
N THR A 275 13.59 -5.04 28.99
CA THR A 275 14.77 -5.77 29.52
C THR A 275 15.01 -7.14 28.87
N LYS A 276 14.04 -7.65 28.10
CA LYS A 276 14.14 -8.89 27.31
C LYS A 276 14.73 -8.69 25.92
N LEU A 277 14.98 -7.44 25.50
CA LEU A 277 15.50 -7.14 24.16
C LEU A 277 16.85 -7.81 23.95
N GLN A 278 16.95 -8.57 22.86
CA GLN A 278 18.13 -9.29 22.40
C GLN A 278 18.71 -8.67 21.14
N GLU A 279 17.88 -8.11 20.27
CA GLU A 279 18.32 -7.53 19.00
C GLU A 279 17.57 -6.22 18.71
N LEU A 280 18.34 -5.16 18.44
CA LEU A 280 17.85 -3.89 17.94
C LEU A 280 18.60 -3.55 16.65
N ARG A 281 17.87 -3.47 15.52
CA ARG A 281 18.43 -3.06 14.23
C ARG A 281 17.80 -1.75 13.78
N LEU A 282 18.63 -0.72 13.67
CA LEU A 282 18.31 0.62 13.18
C LEU A 282 19.35 1.08 12.13
N ASP A 283 19.97 0.14 11.42
CA ASP A 283 20.90 0.43 10.33
C ASP A 283 20.22 1.14 9.16
N SER A 284 20.99 1.87 8.34
CA SER A 284 20.49 2.50 7.11
C SER A 284 19.30 3.47 7.31
N ASN A 285 19.29 4.25 8.39
CA ASN A 285 18.13 5.09 8.77
C ASN A 285 18.36 6.60 8.67
N GLU A 286 19.51 7.02 8.13
CA GLU A 286 19.96 8.42 8.11
C GLU A 286 19.93 9.05 9.52
N ILE A 287 20.43 8.31 10.51
CA ILE A 287 20.51 8.76 11.90
C ILE A 287 21.80 9.55 12.09
N GLY A 288 21.68 10.80 12.53
CA GLY A 288 22.81 11.65 12.93
C GLY A 288 23.36 11.30 14.31
N VAL A 289 24.50 11.89 14.67
CA VAL A 289 25.24 11.64 15.92
C VAL A 289 24.36 11.68 17.16
N ASN A 290 23.54 12.73 17.30
CA ASN A 290 22.66 12.90 18.47
C ASN A 290 21.66 11.73 18.62
N GLY A 291 21.10 11.24 17.51
CA GLY A 291 20.19 10.09 17.52
C GLY A 291 20.92 8.79 17.87
N GLY A 292 22.12 8.59 17.32
CA GLY A 292 22.97 7.44 17.64
C GLY A 292 23.36 7.39 19.13
N LEU A 293 23.72 8.54 19.71
CA LEU A 293 24.02 8.66 21.14
C LEU A 293 22.78 8.41 22.02
N SER A 294 21.60 8.91 21.64
CA SER A 294 20.34 8.60 22.34
C SER A 294 20.07 7.10 22.36
N VAL A 295 20.20 6.42 21.20
CA VAL A 295 20.01 4.96 21.12
C VAL A 295 21.03 4.22 21.99
N ALA A 296 22.31 4.59 21.93
CA ALA A 296 23.35 3.97 22.74
C ALA A 296 23.05 4.07 24.25
N ASN A 297 22.65 5.25 24.73
CA ASN A 297 22.30 5.48 26.14
C ASN A 297 21.08 4.65 26.58
N ALA A 298 20.08 4.45 25.72
CA ALA A 298 18.89 3.66 26.02
C ALA A 298 19.18 2.15 26.25
N MET A 299 20.38 1.67 25.91
CA MET A 299 20.77 0.26 26.06
C MET A 299 21.26 -0.12 27.46
N VAL A 300 21.38 0.84 28.39
CA VAL A 300 21.97 0.65 29.73
C VAL A 300 21.40 -0.54 30.52
N ASN A 301 20.11 -0.81 30.43
CA ASN A 301 19.42 -1.87 31.17
C ASN A 301 19.08 -3.11 30.30
N LYS A 302 19.68 -3.24 29.11
CA LYS A 302 19.40 -4.34 28.17
C LYS A 302 20.38 -5.50 28.34
N ASP A 303 20.31 -6.21 29.46
CA ASP A 303 21.29 -7.26 29.82
C ASP A 303 21.31 -8.45 28.85
N ASN A 304 20.22 -8.65 28.11
CA ASN A 304 20.10 -9.72 27.12
C ASN A 304 20.51 -9.30 25.70
N LEU A 305 20.94 -8.04 25.50
CA LEU A 305 21.26 -7.49 24.19
C LEU A 305 22.49 -8.20 23.61
N LYS A 306 22.30 -8.79 22.43
CA LYS A 306 23.33 -9.50 21.65
C LYS A 306 23.67 -8.78 20.36
N VAL A 307 22.70 -8.05 19.80
CA VAL A 307 22.84 -7.34 18.53
C VAL A 307 22.29 -5.93 18.67
N LEU A 308 23.16 -4.94 18.46
CA LEU A 308 22.83 -3.55 18.21
C LEU A 308 23.42 -3.20 16.85
N ASN A 309 22.56 -3.12 15.83
CA ASN A 309 22.99 -2.71 14.49
C ASN A 309 22.62 -1.24 14.27
N LEU A 310 23.65 -0.40 14.09
CA LEU A 310 23.55 1.02 13.75
C LEU A 310 24.37 1.35 12.48
N ASP A 311 24.81 0.34 11.72
CA ASP A 311 25.64 0.54 10.53
C ASP A 311 24.91 1.38 9.46
N SER A 312 25.65 1.94 8.51
CA SER A 312 25.09 2.71 7.38
C SER A 312 24.23 3.92 7.81
N ASN A 313 24.57 4.57 8.92
CA ASN A 313 23.95 5.83 9.35
C ASN A 313 24.87 7.04 9.08
N GLN A 314 24.55 8.21 9.62
CA GLN A 314 25.25 9.49 9.35
C GLN A 314 25.98 10.01 10.59
N PHE A 315 26.89 9.21 11.14
CA PHE A 315 27.56 9.53 12.40
C PHE A 315 28.87 10.29 12.21
N GLY A 316 29.55 10.15 11.07
CA GLY A 316 30.92 10.61 10.95
C GLY A 316 31.90 9.86 11.85
N ALA A 317 33.20 10.06 11.64
CA ALA A 317 34.24 9.35 12.40
C ALA A 317 34.19 9.63 13.91
N GLU A 318 34.01 10.90 14.29
CA GLU A 318 33.93 11.31 15.70
C GLU A 318 32.65 10.81 16.37
N GLY A 319 31.50 10.86 15.70
CA GLY A 319 30.24 10.35 16.24
C GLY A 319 30.29 8.85 16.51
N ARG A 320 30.92 8.08 15.60
CA ARG A 320 31.16 6.64 15.83
C ARG A 320 32.04 6.37 17.04
N GLU A 321 33.13 7.13 17.19
CA GLU A 321 34.01 7.01 18.36
C GLU A 321 33.25 7.30 19.65
N ASN A 322 32.41 8.34 19.68
CA ASN A 322 31.58 8.68 20.83
C ASN A 322 30.55 7.60 21.16
N ILE A 323 29.88 7.01 20.16
CA ILE A 323 28.94 5.90 20.35
C ILE A 323 29.65 4.69 20.95
N VAL A 324 30.84 4.35 20.46
CA VAL A 324 31.67 3.26 21.01
C VAL A 324 32.05 3.52 22.46
N ILE A 325 32.45 4.75 22.80
CA ILE A 325 32.77 5.14 24.18
C ILE A 325 31.54 4.97 25.09
N VAL A 326 30.37 5.47 24.69
CA VAL A 326 29.13 5.33 25.49
C VAL A 326 28.79 3.86 25.71
N LEU A 327 28.84 3.04 24.66
CA LEU A 327 28.55 1.60 24.77
C LEU A 327 29.59 0.86 25.62
N GLN A 328 30.85 1.28 25.58
CA GLN A 328 31.90 0.76 26.45
C GLN A 328 31.63 1.11 27.92
N ASP A 329 31.27 2.36 28.21
CA ASP A 329 31.00 2.85 29.57
C ASP A 329 29.79 2.16 30.22
N ILE A 330 28.76 1.83 29.43
CA ILE A 330 27.59 1.08 29.92
C ILE A 330 27.73 -0.45 29.83
N GLY A 331 28.88 -0.96 29.36
CA GLY A 331 29.12 -2.40 29.24
C GLY A 331 28.23 -3.10 28.21
N ARG A 332 28.00 -2.45 27.05
CA ARG A 332 27.23 -2.97 25.91
C ARG A 332 28.00 -3.02 24.60
N LEU A 333 29.30 -2.70 24.60
CA LEU A 333 30.12 -2.74 23.39
C LEU A 333 30.11 -4.12 22.69
N ASP A 334 30.05 -5.22 23.44
CA ASP A 334 30.01 -6.59 22.89
C ASP A 334 28.78 -6.88 22.01
N SER A 335 27.72 -6.07 22.14
CA SER A 335 26.50 -6.22 21.34
C SER A 335 26.53 -5.44 20.03
N LEU A 336 27.45 -4.50 19.87
CA LEU A 336 27.51 -3.60 18.72
C LEU A 336 28.01 -4.35 17.48
N GLU A 337 27.23 -4.33 16.40
CA GLU A 337 27.70 -4.78 15.08
C GLU A 337 28.65 -3.74 14.44
N THR A 338 29.14 -4.00 13.23
CA THR A 338 30.07 -3.08 12.56
C THR A 338 29.46 -1.68 12.40
N LEU A 339 30.28 -0.64 12.57
CA LEU A 339 29.95 0.75 12.24
C LEU A 339 30.85 1.25 11.09
N GLU A 340 31.15 0.38 10.14
CA GLU A 340 32.15 0.69 9.09
C GLU A 340 31.53 1.49 7.93
N ASN A 341 30.23 1.31 7.68
CA ASN A 341 29.52 2.02 6.65
C ASN A 341 28.92 3.30 7.23
N ASP A 342 29.27 4.43 6.64
CA ASP A 342 28.78 5.76 7.00
C ASP A 342 28.31 6.40 5.70
N GLU A 343 27.03 6.77 5.64
CA GLU A 343 26.53 7.52 4.51
C GLU A 343 27.16 8.91 4.57
N ASN A 344 28.22 9.10 3.80
CA ASN A 344 29.05 10.29 3.84
C ASN A 344 28.34 11.48 3.17
N THR A 345 27.32 12.02 3.85
CA THR A 345 26.81 13.36 3.64
C THR A 345 27.22 14.19 4.82
N ALA A 346 28.44 14.75 4.75
CA ALA A 346 28.75 15.96 5.48
C ALA A 346 27.88 17.09 4.93
N SER A 347 26.62 17.16 5.35
CA SER A 347 25.93 18.43 5.44
C SER A 347 25.95 18.85 6.90
N GLU A 348 26.62 19.97 7.14
CA GLU A 348 26.42 20.82 8.32
C GLU A 348 24.99 21.40 8.25
N ASP A 349 23.97 20.54 8.16
CA ASP A 349 22.59 20.98 8.32
C ASP A 349 22.38 21.09 9.82
N GLU A 350 22.67 22.30 10.29
CA GLU A 350 22.22 22.92 11.52
C GLU A 350 20.93 22.25 12.00
N ASP A 351 20.91 21.87 13.27
CA ASP A 351 19.71 21.63 14.05
C ASP A 351 18.72 22.80 13.81
N SER A 352 17.89 22.71 12.77
CA SER A 352 16.64 23.45 12.71
C SER A 352 15.63 22.64 13.50
N ASP A 353 15.86 22.61 14.81
CA ASP A 353 14.81 22.47 15.80
C ASP A 353 13.86 23.68 15.62
N GLU A 354 13.01 23.64 14.59
CA GLU A 354 11.75 24.35 14.63
C GLU A 354 10.70 23.36 15.13
N GLU A 355 10.49 23.46 16.44
CA GLU A 355 9.25 23.10 17.08
C GLU A 355 8.06 23.66 16.28
N GLU A 356 7.37 22.79 15.56
CA GLU A 356 5.93 22.90 15.37
C GLU A 356 5.26 21.84 16.26
N ASP A 357 5.49 21.96 17.57
CA ASP A 357 4.41 21.70 18.51
C ASP A 357 3.45 22.89 18.42
N SER A 358 2.42 22.74 17.58
CA SER A 358 1.19 23.50 17.73
C SER A 358 0.01 22.53 17.74
N ASP A 359 -0.48 22.32 18.96
CA ASP A 359 -1.84 21.96 19.31
C ASP A 359 -2.31 20.56 18.89
N ASP A 360 -2.08 19.62 19.83
CA ASP A 360 -3.13 18.71 20.27
C ASP A 360 -4.39 19.55 20.56
N ASP A 361 -5.41 19.41 19.72
CA ASP A 361 -6.78 19.44 20.18
C ASP A 361 -7.46 18.17 19.65
N GLU A 362 -7.93 17.41 20.63
CA GLU A 362 -8.66 16.16 20.56
C GLU A 362 -9.79 16.21 19.53
N GLU A 363 -9.77 15.34 18.53
CA GLU A 363 -11.04 14.85 17.97
C GLU A 363 -11.23 13.42 18.47
N GLU A 364 -12.01 13.34 19.55
CA GLU A 364 -12.73 12.14 19.97
C GLU A 364 -13.40 11.52 18.73
N GLU A 365 -13.01 10.30 18.37
CA GLU A 365 -13.79 9.47 17.47
C GLU A 365 -15.09 9.11 18.20
N GLU A 366 -16.12 9.96 18.10
CA GLU A 366 -17.48 9.50 18.33
C GLU A 366 -17.80 8.43 17.28
N GLU A 367 -17.89 7.18 17.75
CA GLU A 367 -18.51 6.07 17.04
C GLU A 367 -19.95 6.43 16.69
N GLU A 368 -20.18 7.02 15.50
CA GLU A 368 -21.50 6.95 14.88
C GLU A 368 -21.62 5.62 14.13
N ASP A 369 -22.45 4.74 14.70
CA ASP A 369 -23.06 3.56 14.09
C ASP A 369 -23.47 3.86 12.63
N VAL A 370 -22.64 3.44 11.68
CA VAL A 370 -23.06 3.37 10.27
C VAL A 370 -23.89 2.11 10.13
N GLN A 371 -25.19 2.22 10.41
CA GLN A 371 -26.18 1.30 9.88
C GLN A 371 -25.98 1.21 8.36
N GLU A 372 -25.90 -0.03 7.87
CA GLU A 372 -26.00 -0.38 6.46
C GLU A 372 -27.17 0.36 5.82
N LEU A 373 -26.88 1.47 5.14
CA LEU A 373 -27.72 1.97 4.08
C LEU A 373 -27.25 1.29 2.82
N GLU A 374 -28.04 0.29 2.41
CA GLU A 374 -27.97 -0.30 1.08
C GLU A 374 -27.78 0.79 0.01
N PRO A 375 -27.07 0.50 -1.09
CA PRO A 375 -27.04 1.38 -2.23
C PRO A 375 -28.47 1.46 -2.78
N SER A 376 -29.21 2.49 -2.36
CA SER A 376 -30.52 2.82 -2.89
C SER A 376 -30.36 2.92 -4.40
N GLY A 377 -31.03 1.99 -5.10
CA GLY A 377 -30.72 1.63 -6.46
C GLY A 377 -30.61 2.82 -7.41
N VAL A 378 -29.47 2.89 -8.09
CA VAL A 378 -29.45 3.37 -9.47
C VAL A 378 -29.14 2.16 -10.33
N SER A 379 -30.19 1.68 -10.99
CA SER A 379 -30.15 0.60 -11.97
C SER A 379 -29.09 0.86 -13.05
N PRO A 380 -28.58 -0.17 -13.74
CA PRO A 380 -27.75 0.02 -14.92
C PRO A 380 -28.55 0.83 -15.96
N LEU A 381 -28.13 2.06 -16.23
CA LEU A 381 -28.75 2.93 -17.23
C LEU A 381 -28.50 2.36 -18.64
N LYS A 382 -29.35 1.42 -19.04
CA LYS A 382 -29.81 1.29 -20.42
C LYS A 382 -31.15 2.01 -20.52
N ARG A 383 -31.19 3.21 -21.13
CA ARG A 383 -32.22 3.69 -22.09
C ARG A 383 -32.13 5.21 -22.33
N ALA A 384 -32.12 5.56 -23.63
CA ALA A 384 -32.79 6.69 -24.30
C ALA A 384 -32.81 8.09 -23.65
N ASP A 385 -32.23 9.07 -24.35
CA ASP A 385 -32.63 10.49 -24.47
C ASP A 385 -33.50 11.08 -23.34
N ALA A 386 -32.95 11.21 -22.13
CA ALA A 386 -33.52 12.13 -21.15
C ALA A 386 -33.20 13.58 -21.58
N VAL A 387 -34.23 14.35 -21.88
CA VAL A 387 -34.11 15.79 -22.18
C VAL A 387 -33.59 16.50 -20.93
N ILE A 388 -32.33 16.92 -20.96
CA ILE A 388 -31.72 17.74 -19.90
C ILE A 388 -32.33 19.14 -20.01
N GLN A 389 -33.16 19.54 -19.06
CA GLN A 389 -33.70 20.90 -19.03
C GLN A 389 -32.66 21.87 -18.42
N PRO A 390 -32.37 23.00 -19.07
CA PRO A 390 -31.46 24.01 -18.52
C PRO A 390 -31.98 24.57 -17.19
N VAL A 391 -31.09 24.63 -16.19
CA VAL A 391 -31.37 25.25 -14.88
C VAL A 391 -30.56 26.52 -14.79
N LYS A 392 -31.24 27.68 -14.79
CA LYS A 392 -30.58 28.98 -14.66
C LYS A 392 -29.63 28.97 -13.45
N ALA A 393 -28.37 29.25 -13.70
CA ALA A 393 -27.32 29.25 -12.70
C ALA A 393 -26.32 30.37 -13.01
N THR A 394 -25.57 30.77 -12.00
CA THR A 394 -24.37 31.60 -12.10
C THR A 394 -23.13 30.72 -12.26
N ALA A 395 -22.01 31.31 -12.71
CA ALA A 395 -20.73 30.58 -12.81
C ALA A 395 -20.26 30.04 -11.43
N ALA A 396 -20.48 30.80 -10.35
CA ALA A 396 -20.19 30.35 -8.98
C ALA A 396 -21.05 29.13 -8.57
N GLU A 397 -22.35 29.13 -8.86
CA GLU A 397 -23.25 28.00 -8.58
C GLU A 397 -22.91 26.76 -9.41
N PHE A 398 -22.46 26.96 -10.65
CA PHE A 398 -21.92 25.89 -11.48
C PHE A 398 -20.62 25.33 -10.90
N ARG A 399 -19.68 26.20 -10.49
CA ARG A 399 -18.41 25.78 -9.86
C ARG A 399 -18.65 24.93 -8.61
N ALA A 400 -19.61 25.33 -7.78
CA ALA A 400 -19.95 24.62 -6.55
C ALA A 400 -20.61 23.25 -6.82
N GLN A 401 -21.46 23.13 -7.85
CA GLN A 401 -22.04 21.83 -8.24
C GLN A 401 -22.16 21.73 -9.78
N PRO A 402 -21.14 21.17 -10.44
CA PRO A 402 -21.07 21.13 -11.90
C PRO A 402 -22.02 20.07 -12.46
N THR A 403 -23.12 20.51 -13.06
CA THR A 403 -24.10 19.62 -13.71
C THR A 403 -24.39 20.09 -15.13
N ALA A 404 -24.76 19.16 -16.01
CA ALA A 404 -25.12 19.47 -17.40
C ALA A 404 -26.26 20.48 -17.51
N ALA A 405 -27.26 20.39 -16.62
CA ALA A 405 -28.38 21.32 -16.58
C ALA A 405 -27.95 22.76 -16.24
N ARG A 406 -27.02 22.93 -15.29
CA ARG A 406 -26.47 24.24 -14.92
C ARG A 406 -25.54 24.81 -15.98
N LEU A 407 -24.72 23.97 -16.61
CA LEU A 407 -23.88 24.39 -17.73
C LEU A 407 -24.73 24.97 -18.88
N LEU A 408 -25.81 24.30 -19.26
CA LEU A 408 -26.75 24.82 -20.26
C LEU A 408 -27.48 26.08 -19.77
N GLY A 409 -27.77 26.18 -18.47
CA GLY A 409 -28.45 27.31 -17.86
C GLY A 409 -27.61 28.59 -17.74
N LEU A 410 -26.29 28.52 -17.94
CA LEU A 410 -25.43 29.69 -18.12
C LEU A 410 -25.72 30.43 -19.45
N GLY A 411 -26.30 29.73 -20.43
CA GLY A 411 -26.64 30.26 -21.75
C GLY A 411 -25.42 30.62 -22.60
N ASN A 412 -25.64 31.41 -23.64
CA ASN A 412 -24.62 31.74 -24.65
C ASN A 412 -23.42 32.52 -24.11
N SER A 413 -23.58 33.23 -22.98
CA SER A 413 -22.47 33.94 -22.31
C SER A 413 -21.76 33.08 -21.26
N GLY A 414 -22.16 31.82 -21.07
CA GLY A 414 -21.61 30.93 -20.05
C GLY A 414 -20.09 30.76 -20.12
N PRO A 415 -19.50 30.47 -21.29
CA PRO A 415 -18.06 30.43 -21.48
C PRO A 415 -17.32 31.68 -20.96
N SER A 416 -17.79 32.90 -21.30
CA SER A 416 -17.22 34.16 -20.78
C SER A 416 -17.47 34.35 -19.28
N GLN A 417 -18.61 33.91 -18.75
CA GLN A 417 -18.90 33.96 -17.31
C GLN A 417 -17.96 33.07 -16.49
N LEU A 418 -17.57 31.91 -17.02
CA LEU A 418 -16.62 31.01 -16.35
C LEU A 418 -15.20 31.62 -16.30
N VAL A 419 -14.77 32.29 -17.36
CA VAL A 419 -13.50 33.03 -17.36
C VAL A 419 -13.53 34.17 -16.34
N GLU A 420 -14.65 34.89 -16.25
CA GLU A 420 -14.80 35.98 -15.27
C GLU A 420 -14.85 35.48 -13.82
N GLU A 421 -15.51 34.35 -13.56
CA GLU A 421 -15.47 33.68 -12.25
C GLU A 421 -14.03 33.31 -11.86
N ALA A 422 -13.24 32.75 -12.79
CA ALA A 422 -11.82 32.50 -12.53
C ALA A 422 -11.10 33.80 -12.14
N ARG A 423 -11.29 34.91 -12.89
CA ARG A 423 -10.67 36.21 -12.56
C ARG A 423 -11.06 36.72 -11.17
N GLN A 424 -12.32 36.58 -10.78
CA GLN A 424 -12.81 37.00 -9.47
C GLN A 424 -12.15 36.22 -8.34
N LEU A 425 -12.00 34.90 -8.49
CA LEU A 425 -11.35 34.04 -7.50
C LEU A 425 -9.86 34.33 -7.35
N SER A 426 -9.23 34.76 -8.43
CA SER A 426 -7.79 34.99 -8.51
C SER A 426 -7.30 36.17 -7.69
N LYS A 427 -8.21 37.08 -7.29
CA LYS A 427 -7.89 38.31 -6.54
C LYS A 427 -6.74 39.14 -7.15
N GLY A 428 -6.60 39.10 -8.48
CA GLY A 428 -5.56 39.82 -9.23
C GLY A 428 -4.25 39.07 -9.46
N SER A 429 -4.06 37.85 -8.92
CA SER A 429 -2.91 37.00 -9.21
C SER A 429 -3.08 36.26 -10.54
N GLN A 430 -2.07 36.35 -11.42
CA GLN A 430 -2.11 35.67 -12.71
C GLN A 430 -1.89 34.15 -12.58
N GLU A 431 -1.16 33.70 -11.56
CA GLU A 431 -0.96 32.28 -11.25
C GLU A 431 -2.23 31.62 -10.73
N GLU A 432 -2.92 32.29 -9.79
CA GLU A 432 -4.23 31.85 -9.29
C GLU A 432 -5.28 31.84 -10.41
N PHE A 433 -5.19 32.79 -11.36
CA PHE A 433 -6.06 32.82 -12.53
C PHE A 433 -5.90 31.58 -13.41
N ILE A 434 -4.65 31.21 -13.67
CA ILE A 434 -4.33 29.99 -14.40
C ILE A 434 -4.86 28.76 -13.63
N PHE A 435 -4.63 28.71 -12.32
CA PHE A 435 -5.09 27.63 -11.45
C PHE A 435 -6.62 27.45 -11.49
N HIS A 436 -7.37 28.53 -11.28
CA HIS A 436 -8.82 28.50 -11.31
C HIS A 436 -9.39 28.23 -12.71
N CYS A 437 -8.74 28.69 -13.79
CA CYS A 437 -9.12 28.34 -15.15
C CYS A 437 -9.06 26.82 -15.37
N PHE A 438 -8.00 26.15 -14.96
CA PHE A 438 -7.90 24.69 -15.07
C PHE A 438 -8.94 23.98 -14.19
N GLY A 439 -9.18 24.46 -12.98
CA GLY A 439 -10.22 23.90 -12.09
C GLY A 439 -11.63 23.97 -12.67
N LEU A 440 -11.98 25.08 -13.33
CA LEU A 440 -13.27 25.22 -14.04
C LEU A 440 -13.30 24.40 -15.33
N MET A 441 -12.17 24.32 -16.04
CA MET A 441 -12.05 23.52 -17.26
C MET A 441 -12.27 22.05 -16.95
N MET A 442 -11.68 21.50 -15.88
CA MET A 442 -11.88 20.09 -15.50
C MET A 442 -13.31 19.80 -15.05
N ARG A 443 -13.91 20.66 -14.23
CA ARG A 443 -15.32 20.53 -13.84
C ARG A 443 -16.23 20.53 -15.07
N THR A 444 -15.97 21.39 -16.04
CA THR A 444 -16.73 21.44 -17.29
C THR A 444 -16.48 20.21 -18.15
N ALA A 445 -15.22 19.82 -18.32
CA ALA A 445 -14.81 18.68 -19.14
C ALA A 445 -15.31 17.34 -18.60
N SER A 446 -15.52 17.22 -17.28
CA SER A 446 -16.13 16.03 -16.66
C SER A 446 -17.51 15.69 -17.23
N LEU A 447 -18.22 16.69 -17.79
CA LEU A 447 -19.54 16.53 -18.41
C LEU A 447 -19.46 16.09 -19.89
N ALA A 448 -18.28 15.96 -20.47
CA ALA A 448 -18.07 15.60 -21.88
C ALA A 448 -18.56 14.19 -22.25
N THR A 449 -18.74 13.31 -21.26
CA THR A 449 -19.24 11.94 -21.44
C THR A 449 -20.76 11.87 -21.66
N SER A 450 -21.47 13.00 -21.57
CA SER A 450 -22.90 13.10 -21.87
C SER A 450 -23.22 12.76 -23.32
N ASN A 451 -24.31 12.02 -23.56
CA ASN A 451 -24.81 11.72 -24.91
C ASN A 451 -25.62 12.89 -25.52
N ASN A 452 -25.84 13.98 -24.79
CA ASN A 452 -26.61 15.13 -25.25
C ASN A 452 -25.72 16.09 -26.06
N LYS A 453 -26.05 16.31 -27.34
CA LYS A 453 -25.28 17.18 -28.25
C LYS A 453 -25.17 18.63 -27.77
N GLN A 454 -26.21 19.18 -27.15
CA GLN A 454 -26.17 20.56 -26.63
C GLN A 454 -25.17 20.67 -25.47
N VAL A 455 -25.13 19.64 -24.61
CA VAL A 455 -24.15 19.58 -23.51
C VAL A 455 -22.74 19.45 -24.07
N GLN A 456 -22.52 18.56 -25.05
CA GLN A 456 -21.20 18.40 -25.69
C GLN A 456 -20.71 19.70 -26.34
N GLU A 457 -21.58 20.43 -27.03
CA GLU A 457 -21.23 21.72 -27.64
C GLU A 457 -20.95 22.80 -26.58
N ALA A 458 -21.74 22.83 -25.50
CA ALA A 458 -21.53 23.75 -24.39
C ALA A 458 -20.21 23.47 -23.66
N VAL A 459 -19.89 22.19 -23.41
CA VAL A 459 -18.61 21.77 -22.85
C VAL A 459 -17.47 22.24 -23.74
N LYS A 460 -17.52 21.90 -25.03
CA LYS A 460 -16.49 22.28 -26.00
C LYS A 460 -16.26 23.80 -26.02
N THR A 461 -17.32 24.58 -26.17
CA THR A 461 -17.21 26.05 -26.23
C THR A 461 -16.63 26.64 -24.93
N ALA A 462 -17.07 26.14 -23.78
CA ALA A 462 -16.58 26.61 -22.48
C ALA A 462 -15.12 26.22 -22.23
N THR A 463 -14.73 24.97 -22.53
CA THR A 463 -13.35 24.52 -22.33
C THR A 463 -12.40 25.14 -23.34
N ASP A 464 -12.83 25.38 -24.57
CA ASP A 464 -12.04 26.10 -25.59
C ASP A 464 -11.77 27.53 -25.12
N GLN A 465 -12.77 28.23 -24.58
CA GLN A 465 -12.59 29.60 -24.10
C GLN A 465 -11.73 29.69 -22.83
N LEU A 466 -11.86 28.73 -21.90
CA LEU A 466 -10.98 28.64 -20.73
C LEU A 466 -9.54 28.33 -21.13
N ALA A 467 -9.33 27.40 -22.07
CA ALA A 467 -8.00 27.10 -22.60
C ALA A 467 -7.41 28.31 -23.34
N GLN A 468 -8.22 29.01 -24.14
CA GLN A 468 -7.81 30.25 -24.81
C GLN A 468 -7.43 31.33 -23.80
N ALA A 469 -8.15 31.47 -22.68
CA ALA A 469 -7.82 32.44 -21.65
C ALA A 469 -6.46 32.18 -20.97
N VAL A 470 -5.98 30.93 -20.98
CA VAL A 470 -4.67 30.54 -20.44
C VAL A 470 -3.56 30.60 -21.50
N PHE A 471 -3.86 30.21 -22.76
CA PHE A 471 -2.85 29.95 -23.79
C PHE A 471 -2.85 30.94 -24.97
N ALA A 472 -3.75 31.93 -25.03
CA ALA A 472 -3.82 32.84 -26.19
C ALA A 472 -2.77 33.95 -26.21
N GLU A 473 -2.20 34.30 -25.06
CA GLU A 473 -1.06 35.20 -24.95
C GLU A 473 0.15 34.32 -24.63
N GLU A 474 1.26 34.43 -25.39
CA GLU A 474 2.51 33.77 -25.00
C GLU A 474 2.83 34.22 -23.58
N PRO A 475 2.70 33.33 -22.57
CA PRO A 475 3.01 33.72 -21.21
C PRO A 475 4.48 34.07 -21.18
N LYS A 476 4.88 35.09 -20.41
CA LYS A 476 6.31 35.24 -20.05
C LYS A 476 6.81 33.89 -19.53
N ASP A 477 8.06 33.53 -19.81
CA ASP A 477 8.61 32.18 -19.55
C ASP A 477 8.20 31.61 -18.17
N ASP A 478 8.17 32.45 -17.13
CA ASP A 478 7.75 32.09 -15.77
C ASP A 478 6.30 31.54 -15.69
N LEU A 479 5.33 32.18 -16.34
CA LEU A 479 3.90 31.79 -16.31
C LEU A 479 3.60 30.54 -17.13
N SER A 480 4.46 30.23 -18.09
CA SER A 480 4.34 29.04 -18.93
C SER A 480 4.55 27.75 -18.14
N SER A 481 5.51 27.80 -17.21
CA SER A 481 5.76 26.72 -16.25
C SER A 481 4.58 26.55 -15.28
N VAL A 482 3.98 27.65 -14.81
CA VAL A 482 2.80 27.66 -13.93
C VAL A 482 1.60 27.03 -14.63
N ALA A 483 1.34 27.37 -15.89
CA ALA A 483 0.25 26.76 -16.67
C ALA A 483 0.43 25.26 -16.86
N THR A 484 1.66 24.82 -17.15
CA THR A 484 1.98 23.40 -17.30
C THR A 484 1.81 22.65 -15.99
N ASN A 485 2.37 23.16 -14.88
CA ASN A 485 2.25 22.53 -13.56
C ASN A 485 0.79 22.49 -13.10
N SER A 486 0.05 23.58 -13.28
CA SER A 486 -1.36 23.64 -12.89
C SER A 486 -2.20 22.62 -13.65
N LEU A 487 -1.99 22.44 -14.95
CA LEU A 487 -2.65 21.39 -15.72
C LEU A 487 -2.32 19.98 -15.18
N LEU A 488 -1.04 19.72 -14.88
CA LEU A 488 -0.60 18.44 -14.32
C LEU A 488 -1.20 18.17 -12.93
N ILE A 489 -1.30 19.18 -12.06
CA ILE A 489 -1.96 19.09 -10.75
C ILE A 489 -3.43 18.72 -10.94
N HIS A 490 -4.14 19.40 -11.83
CA HIS A 490 -5.56 19.19 -12.09
C HIS A 490 -5.89 17.85 -12.77
N LEU A 491 -4.88 17.20 -13.37
CA LEU A 491 -4.96 15.82 -13.86
C LEU A 491 -4.52 14.77 -12.83
N GLY A 492 -4.00 15.19 -11.67
CA GLY A 492 -3.46 14.28 -10.66
C GLY A 492 -2.12 13.63 -11.05
N LEU A 493 -1.36 14.28 -11.94
CA LEU A 493 -0.06 13.80 -12.41
C LEU A 493 1.10 14.29 -11.54
N ILE A 494 0.94 15.43 -10.85
CA ILE A 494 1.85 15.94 -9.82
C ILE A 494 1.06 16.42 -8.59
N LYS A 495 1.73 16.59 -7.45
CA LYS A 495 1.11 17.04 -6.20
C LYS A 495 0.87 18.56 -6.22
N CYS A 496 -0.22 19.01 -5.60
CA CYS A 496 -0.46 20.41 -5.29
C CYS A 496 0.23 20.76 -3.96
N GLU A 497 0.74 21.99 -3.83
CA GLU A 497 1.30 22.49 -2.57
C GLU A 497 0.20 22.77 -1.52
N ASP A 498 -1.01 23.13 -1.97
CA ASP A 498 -2.17 23.26 -1.08
C ASP A 498 -2.68 21.87 -0.66
N LYS A 499 -2.46 21.52 0.61
CA LYS A 499 -2.90 20.26 1.22
C LYS A 499 -4.43 20.08 1.24
N LYS A 500 -5.20 21.16 1.07
CA LYS A 500 -6.67 21.11 0.98
C LYS A 500 -7.17 20.74 -0.41
N PHE A 501 -6.33 20.83 -1.44
CA PHE A 501 -6.71 20.51 -2.81
C PHE A 501 -7.02 19.01 -2.97
N LYS A 502 -8.24 18.72 -3.44
CA LYS A 502 -8.68 17.37 -3.82
C LYS A 502 -9.24 17.39 -5.24
N LEU A 503 -9.07 16.28 -5.97
CA LEU A 503 -9.69 16.10 -7.29
C LEU A 503 -11.16 15.76 -7.10
N GLU A 504 -12.04 16.65 -7.54
CA GLU A 504 -13.50 16.53 -7.34
C GLU A 504 -14.25 16.16 -8.64
N TRP A 505 -13.53 15.82 -9.71
CA TRP A 505 -14.10 15.60 -11.04
C TRP A 505 -13.70 14.27 -11.65
N ASP A 506 -14.55 13.76 -12.56
CA ASP A 506 -14.25 12.59 -13.38
C ASP A 506 -13.20 12.91 -14.46
N LEU A 507 -12.10 12.16 -14.43
CA LEU A 507 -10.98 12.32 -15.38
C LEU A 507 -11.31 11.80 -16.77
N ARG A 508 -12.32 10.94 -16.95
CA ARG A 508 -12.67 10.39 -18.26
C ARG A 508 -13.02 11.50 -19.27
N GLY A 509 -13.94 12.39 -18.86
CA GLY A 509 -14.35 13.53 -19.67
C GLY A 509 -13.23 14.56 -19.86
N CYS A 510 -12.39 14.74 -18.83
CA CYS A 510 -11.21 15.60 -18.89
C CYS A 510 -10.22 15.17 -19.97
N LEU A 511 -9.87 13.87 -20.01
CA LEU A 511 -8.93 13.32 -21.00
C LEU A 511 -9.45 13.42 -22.44
N LEU A 512 -10.74 13.14 -22.65
CA LEU A 512 -11.37 13.27 -23.97
C LEU A 512 -11.38 14.71 -24.47
N THR A 513 -11.67 15.66 -23.58
CA THR A 513 -11.71 17.09 -23.90
C THR A 513 -10.30 17.62 -24.16
N LEU A 514 -9.33 17.24 -23.33
CA LEU A 514 -7.94 17.63 -23.52
C LEU A 514 -7.39 17.09 -24.85
N ALA A 515 -7.77 15.88 -25.27
CA ALA A 515 -7.38 15.31 -26.56
C ALA A 515 -7.89 16.11 -27.77
N ALA A 516 -8.91 16.95 -27.60
CA ALA A 516 -9.36 17.90 -28.61
C ALA A 516 -8.58 19.23 -28.52
N ILE A 517 -8.39 19.74 -27.30
CA ILE A 517 -7.72 21.02 -27.03
C ILE A 517 -6.24 21.00 -27.44
N VAL A 518 -5.51 19.91 -27.18
CA VAL A 518 -4.07 19.82 -27.50
C VAL A 518 -3.75 19.94 -29.00
N LYS A 519 -4.75 19.73 -29.87
CA LYS A 519 -4.60 19.88 -31.32
C LYS A 519 -4.69 21.33 -31.78
N HIS A 520 -5.11 22.24 -30.91
CA HIS A 520 -5.18 23.65 -31.26
C HIS A 520 -3.77 24.25 -31.37
N SER A 521 -3.53 25.10 -32.38
CA SER A 521 -2.20 25.69 -32.63
C SER A 521 -1.72 26.63 -31.52
N ALA A 522 -2.62 27.04 -30.62
CA ALA A 522 -2.29 27.86 -29.46
C ALA A 522 -1.83 27.03 -28.24
N PHE A 523 -1.95 25.69 -28.29
CA PHE A 523 -1.53 24.85 -27.16
C PHE A 523 0.00 24.67 -27.16
N PRO A 524 0.72 25.08 -26.10
CA PRO A 524 2.18 25.14 -26.15
C PRO A 524 2.87 23.77 -26.24
N ASP A 525 3.91 23.67 -27.07
CA ASP A 525 4.65 22.41 -27.28
C ASP A 525 5.38 21.92 -26.03
N HIS A 526 5.89 22.82 -25.18
CA HIS A 526 6.52 22.41 -23.92
C HIS A 526 5.51 21.75 -22.96
N THR A 527 4.26 22.24 -22.92
CA THR A 527 3.18 21.63 -22.14
C THR A 527 2.80 20.26 -22.72
N LYS A 528 2.79 20.10 -24.04
CA LYS A 528 2.61 18.79 -24.71
C LYS A 528 3.69 17.79 -24.32
N ASN A 529 4.95 18.23 -24.33
CA ASN A 529 6.09 17.40 -23.95
C ASN A 529 6.01 16.96 -22.47
N ALA A 530 5.63 17.88 -21.57
CA ALA A 530 5.40 17.57 -20.16
C ALA A 530 4.26 16.55 -19.99
N LEU A 531 3.11 16.77 -20.65
CA LEU A 531 1.99 15.83 -20.63
C LEU A 531 2.43 14.45 -21.13
N GLN A 532 3.17 14.38 -22.23
CA GLN A 532 3.68 13.12 -22.76
C GLN A 532 4.57 12.40 -21.74
N LEU A 533 5.49 13.11 -21.11
CA LEU A 533 6.39 12.56 -20.10
C LEU A 533 5.60 11.99 -18.92
N PHE A 534 4.67 12.75 -18.35
CA PHE A 534 3.91 12.32 -17.17
C PHE A 534 2.88 11.24 -17.49
N LEU A 535 2.24 11.29 -18.66
CA LEU A 535 1.30 10.25 -19.10
C LEU A 535 2.02 8.95 -19.48
N SER A 536 3.29 8.99 -19.87
CA SER A 536 4.07 7.76 -20.14
C SER A 536 4.40 6.96 -18.88
N ARG A 537 4.31 7.58 -17.70
CA ARG A 537 4.56 6.94 -16.41
C ARG A 537 3.29 6.24 -15.89
N PRO A 538 3.44 5.17 -15.08
CA PRO A 538 2.30 4.59 -14.36
C PRO A 538 1.67 5.61 -13.42
N ASN A 539 0.34 5.76 -13.47
CA ASN A 539 -0.43 6.61 -12.58
C ASN A 539 -1.82 6.00 -12.40
N SER A 540 -2.13 5.52 -11.19
CA SER A 540 -3.35 4.76 -10.88
C SER A 540 -4.64 5.49 -11.24
N LYS A 541 -4.68 6.82 -11.15
CA LYS A 541 -5.87 7.63 -11.45
C LYS A 541 -6.15 7.74 -12.94
N ILE A 542 -5.10 7.91 -13.75
CA ILE A 542 -5.19 8.04 -15.21
C ILE A 542 -5.25 6.66 -15.88
N ASP A 543 -4.56 5.66 -15.33
CA ASP A 543 -4.53 4.29 -15.83
C ASP A 543 -5.88 3.56 -15.67
N ALA A 544 -6.80 4.11 -14.89
CA ALA A 544 -8.21 3.69 -14.90
C ALA A 544 -8.91 3.98 -16.26
N TYR A 545 -8.37 4.89 -17.08
CA TYR A 545 -8.94 5.37 -18.33
C TYR A 545 -8.00 5.17 -19.53
N ILE A 546 -7.49 3.94 -19.71
CA ILE A 546 -6.44 3.60 -20.70
C ILE A 546 -6.82 4.03 -22.13
N GLN A 547 -8.10 3.90 -22.53
CA GLN A 547 -8.54 4.25 -23.88
C GLN A 547 -8.47 5.76 -24.13
N GLU A 548 -8.97 6.55 -23.18
CA GLU A 548 -8.94 8.00 -23.22
C GLU A 548 -7.51 8.54 -23.09
N LYS A 549 -6.70 7.94 -22.21
CA LYS A 549 -5.25 8.18 -22.10
C LYS A 549 -4.55 7.96 -23.44
N HIS A 550 -4.79 6.83 -24.11
CA HIS A 550 -4.18 6.52 -25.40
C HIS A 550 -4.62 7.51 -26.49
N ARG A 551 -5.89 7.94 -26.48
CA ARG A 551 -6.41 8.95 -27.40
C ARG A 551 -5.75 10.31 -27.19
N LEU A 552 -5.56 10.75 -25.94
CA LEU A 552 -4.83 11.97 -25.62
C LEU A 552 -3.36 11.86 -26.07
N MET A 553 -2.68 10.76 -25.74
CA MET A 553 -1.31 10.50 -26.17
C MET A 553 -1.18 10.57 -27.70
N THR A 554 -2.11 9.96 -28.44
CA THR A 554 -2.12 10.03 -29.91
C THR A 554 -2.35 11.45 -30.42
N ALA A 555 -3.22 12.23 -29.76
CA ALA A 555 -3.49 13.62 -30.12
C ALA A 555 -2.31 14.56 -29.86
N ILE A 556 -1.45 14.25 -28.88
CA ILE A 556 -0.23 15.02 -28.60
C ILE A 556 0.79 14.93 -29.75
N PHE A 557 0.80 13.81 -30.49
CA PHE A 557 1.71 13.59 -31.64
C PHE A 557 1.17 14.12 -32.98
N GLN A 558 -0.05 14.64 -33.02
CA GLN A 558 -0.70 15.20 -34.22
C GLN A 558 -0.66 16.72 -34.16
#